data_AF-A0A067T620-F1
#
_entry.id   AF-A0A067T620-F1
#
_cell.length_a   1.000
_cell.length_b   1.000
_cell.length_c   1.000
_cell.angle_alpha   90.00
_cell.angle_beta   90.00
_cell.angle_gamma   90.00
#
_symmetry.space_group_name_H-M   'P 1'
#
loop_
_entity.id
_entity.type
_entity.pdbx_description
1 polymer ?
#
loop_
_entity_poly.entity_id
_entity_poly.type
_entity_poly.pdbx_seq_one_letter_code
_entity_poly.pdbx_strand_id
1 'polypeptide(L)' 'FGRLIQCRTGHAYTGEFRRRFFPDKDQDCPCGEEYQTREHILVDCPRFNIHRNHLHKLSRDVFLPTILGTEEGIQA' A
#
# COMPACT_ATOMS: atom_id res chain seq x y z
N PHE A 1 15.19 -1.64 2.71
CA PHE A 1 14.97 -1.97 1.29
C PHE A 1 14.00 -3.12 1.03
N GLY A 2 14.06 -4.28 1.71
CA GLY A 2 13.20 -5.44 1.40
C GLY A 2 11.70 -5.13 1.28
N ARG A 3 11.10 -4.43 2.26
CA ARG A 3 9.67 -4.07 2.24
C ARG A 3 9.30 -3.11 1.10
N LEU A 4 10.21 -2.20 0.75
CA LEU A 4 10.03 -1.29 -0.38
C LEU A 4 9.99 -2.07 -1.69
N ILE A 5 10.94 -2.98 -1.91
CA ILE A 5 10.97 -3.83 -3.10
C ILE A 5 9.70 -4.67 -3.19
N GLN A 6 9.30 -5.31 -2.09
CA GLN A 6 8.05 -6.08 -2.00
C GLN A 6 6.82 -5.23 -2.35
N CYS A 7 6.75 -3.99 -1.85
CA CYS A 7 5.67 -3.06 -2.18
C CYS A 7 5.66 -2.72 -3.69
N ARG A 8 6.82 -2.41 -4.27
CA ARG A 8 6.93 -2.07 -5.70
C ARG A 8 6.56 -3.23 -6.61
N THR A 9 6.94 -4.46 -6.25
CA THR A 9 6.68 -5.66 -7.07
C THR A 9 5.32 -6.31 -6.81
N GLY A 10 4.55 -5.83 -5.82
CA GLY A 10 3.27 -6.46 -5.45
C GLY A 10 3.43 -7.77 -4.65
N HIS A 11 4.64 -8.07 -4.16
CA HIS A 11 4.95 -9.19 -3.28
C HIS A 11 4.99 -8.78 -1.78
N ALA A 12 4.27 -7.72 -1.43
CA ALA A 12 4.15 -7.26 -0.06
C ALA A 12 3.18 -8.15 0.73
N TYR A 13 3.28 -8.12 2.06
CA TYR A 13 2.39 -8.84 2.97
C TYR A 13 1.00 -8.19 3.08
N THR A 14 0.40 -7.86 1.94
CA THR A 14 -0.93 -7.26 1.83
C THR A 14 -2.02 -8.34 1.86
N GLY A 15 -3.26 -7.94 2.09
CA GLY A 15 -4.42 -8.83 1.99
C GLY A 15 -4.57 -9.44 0.59
N GLU A 16 -4.28 -8.66 -0.46
CA GLU A 16 -4.25 -9.12 -1.86
C GLU A 16 -3.26 -10.28 -2.06
N PHE A 17 -2.02 -10.12 -1.58
CA PHE A 17 -1.02 -11.18 -1.65
C PHE A 17 -1.47 -12.40 -0.84
N ARG A 18 -1.94 -12.18 0.39
CA ARG A 18 -2.37 -13.27 1.26
C ARG A 18 -3.56 -14.04 0.70
N ARG A 19 -4.52 -13.37 0.07
CA ARG A 19 -5.68 -14.01 -0.60
C ARG A 19 -5.23 -14.99 -1.69
N ARG A 20 -4.18 -14.65 -2.43
CA ARG A 20 -3.61 -15.51 -3.48
C ARG A 20 -2.94 -16.77 -2.94
N PHE A 21 -2.25 -16.68 -1.80
CA PHE A 21 -1.42 -17.78 -1.28
C PHE A 21 -1.99 -18.48 -0.05
N PHE A 22 -2.97 -17.88 0.62
CA PHE A 22 -3.62 -18.35 1.85
C PHE A 22 -5.13 -18.05 1.82
N PRO A 23 -5.89 -18.63 0.86
CA PRO A 23 -7.30 -18.30 0.64
C PRO A 23 -8.21 -18.63 1.84
N ASP A 24 -7.84 -19.61 2.67
CA ASP A 24 -8.63 -20.06 3.83
C ASP A 24 -8.46 -19.18 5.09
N LYS A 25 -7.67 -18.11 4.98
CA LYS A 25 -7.41 -17.19 6.09
C LYS A 25 -8.16 -15.89 5.83
N ASP A 26 -8.79 -15.35 6.88
CA ASP A 26 -9.37 -14.02 6.87
C ASP A 26 -8.33 -12.98 6.44
N GLN A 27 -8.66 -12.18 5.43
CA GLN A 27 -7.83 -11.11 4.87
C GLN A 27 -8.51 -9.74 4.89
N ASP A 28 -9.66 -9.64 5.55
CA ASP A 28 -10.43 -8.43 5.63
C ASP A 28 -9.59 -7.34 6.28
N CYS A 29 -9.66 -6.15 5.70
CA CYS A 29 -9.04 -5.00 6.33
C CYS A 29 -9.92 -4.58 7.52
N PRO A 30 -9.35 -4.32 8.71
CA PRO A 30 -10.10 -3.79 9.85
C PRO A 30 -10.82 -2.44 9.61
N CYS A 31 -10.63 -1.80 8.46
CA CYS A 31 -11.40 -0.64 8.04
C CYS A 31 -12.73 -0.97 7.34
N GLY A 32 -13.03 -2.25 7.09
CA GLY A 32 -14.26 -2.71 6.46
C GLY A 32 -14.12 -3.15 4.99
N GLU A 33 -12.97 -2.91 4.36
CA GLU A 33 -12.68 -3.43 3.00
C GLU A 33 -12.37 -4.93 3.01
N GLU A 34 -12.79 -5.65 1.96
CA GLU A 34 -12.63 -7.12 1.84
C GLU A 34 -11.17 -7.57 1.90
N TYR A 35 -10.23 -6.74 1.42
CA TYR A 35 -8.80 -7.00 1.62
C TYR A 35 -7.97 -5.76 1.31
N GLN A 36 -6.76 -5.75 1.84
CA GLN A 36 -5.81 -4.68 1.58
C GLN A 36 -5.11 -4.91 0.23
N THR A 37 -5.38 -4.04 -0.76
CA THR A 37 -4.50 -3.85 -1.92
C THR A 37 -3.39 -2.86 -1.60
N ARG A 38 -2.36 -2.78 -2.46
CA ARG A 38 -1.33 -1.74 -2.34
C ARG A 38 -1.93 -0.34 -2.47
N GLU A 39 -2.84 -0.15 -3.41
CA GLU A 39 -3.54 1.12 -3.62
C GLU A 39 -4.37 1.49 -2.39
N HIS A 40 -5.16 0.55 -1.87
CA HIS A 40 -5.92 0.75 -0.65
C HIS A 40 -5.03 1.21 0.50
N ILE A 41 -3.91 0.52 0.77
CA ILE A 41 -3.01 0.88 1.88
C ILE A 41 -2.45 2.30 1.72
N LEU A 42 -2.00 2.66 0.52
CA LEU A 42 -1.31 3.92 0.26
C LEU A 42 -2.29 5.10 0.11
N VAL A 43 -3.47 4.88 -0.47
CA VAL A 43 -4.36 5.93 -1.00
C VAL A 43 -5.72 6.00 -0.32
N ASP A 44 -6.28 4.89 0.20
CA ASP A 44 -7.68 4.90 0.66
C ASP A 44 -7.84 4.59 2.16
N CYS A 45 -7.01 3.69 2.68
CA CYS A 45 -7.22 3.11 3.99
C CYS A 45 -7.13 4.16 5.11
N PRO A 46 -8.20 4.39 5.88
CA PRO A 46 -8.23 5.42 6.92
C PRO A 46 -7.25 5.12 8.05
N ARG A 47 -6.89 3.85 8.25
CA ARG A 47 -5.92 3.41 9.27
C ARG A 47 -4.53 3.99 9.06
N PHE A 48 -4.17 4.32 7.81
CA PHE A 48 -2.85 4.83 7.45
C PHE A 48 -2.85 6.34 7.15
N ASN A 49 -3.98 7.03 7.39
CA ASN A 49 -4.12 8.46 7.09
C ASN A 49 -3.06 9.32 7.81
N ILE A 50 -2.72 8.96 9.06
CA ILE A 50 -1.69 9.68 9.85
C ILE A 50 -0.32 9.70 9.18
N HIS A 51 0.01 8.70 8.35
CA HIS A 51 1.28 8.60 7.65
C HIS A 51 1.25 9.20 6.25
N ARG A 52 0.06 9.45 5.69
CA ARG A 52 -0.10 9.88 4.28
C ARG A 52 0.37 11.30 4.01
N ASN A 53 0.53 12.12 5.05
CA ASN A 53 1.09 13.47 4.93
C ASN A 53 2.47 13.49 4.25
N HIS A 54 3.28 12.45 4.42
CA HIS A 54 4.56 12.31 3.72
C HIS A 54 4.38 12.16 2.21
N LEU A 55 3.44 11.31 1.79
CA LEU A 55 3.14 11.07 0.38
C LEU A 55 2.48 12.28 -0.28
N HIS A 56 1.60 12.99 0.43
CA HIS A 56 0.93 14.20 -0.07
C HIS A 56 1.89 15.35 -0.37
N LYS A 57 3.06 15.42 0.30
CA LYS A 57 4.10 16.41 -0.01
C LYS A 57 4.70 16.21 -1.41
N LEU A 58 4.70 14.98 -1.90
CA LEU A 58 5.28 14.62 -3.20
C LEU A 58 4.22 14.51 -4.30
N SER A 59 3.08 13.90 -3.99
CA SER A 59 1.96 13.75 -4.90
C SER A 59 0.67 14.04 -4.15
N ARG A 60 0.01 15.15 -4.48
CA ARG A 60 -1.25 15.57 -3.84
C ARG A 60 -2.29 14.46 -3.82
N ASP A 61 -2.42 13.70 -4.91
CA ASP A 61 -3.40 12.63 -5.04
C ASP A 61 -2.79 11.23 -4.78
N VAL A 62 -1.57 11.16 -4.23
CA VAL A 62 -0.84 9.90 -3.96
C VAL A 62 -0.81 8.96 -5.18
N PHE A 63 -0.44 9.51 -6.34
CA PHE A 63 -0.38 8.75 -7.59
C PHE A 63 0.72 7.68 -7.50
N LEU A 64 0.32 6.40 -7.50
CA LEU A 64 1.23 5.28 -7.26
C LEU A 64 2.46 5.26 -8.19
N PRO A 65 2.35 5.55 -9.50
CA PRO A 65 3.53 5.62 -10.37
C PRO A 65 4.55 6.67 -9.94
N THR A 66 4.13 7.80 -9.35
CA THR A 66 5.05 8.77 -8.77
C THR A 66 5.67 8.24 -7.48
N ILE A 67 4.84 7.76 -6.54
CA ILE A 67 5.30 7.29 -5.22
C ILE A 67 6.24 6.08 -5.33
N LEU A 68 5.95 5.14 -6.24
CA LEU A 68 6.67 3.87 -6.35
C LEU A 68 7.63 3.82 -7.55
N GLY A 69 7.60 4.83 -8.42
CA GLY A 69 8.36 4.84 -9.67
C GLY A 69 9.51 5.85 -9.71
N THR A 70 9.50 6.89 -8.87
CA THR A 70 10.59 7.90 -8.83
C THR A 70 11.47 7.76 -7.58
N GLU A 71 12.67 8.33 -7.64
CA GLU A 71 13.59 8.31 -6.51
C GLU A 71 13.03 9.10 -5.32
N GLU A 72 12.44 10.26 -5.58
CA GLU A 72 11.82 11.10 -4.55
C GLU A 72 10.65 10.39 -3.88
N GLY A 73 9.79 9.72 -4.66
CA GLY A 73 8.68 8.91 -4.14
C GLY A 73 9.15 7.77 -3.23
N ILE A 74 10.27 7.14 -3.59
CA ILE A 74 10.85 6.03 -2.83
C ILE A 74 11.47 6.47 -1.50
N GLN A 75 11.92 7.73 -1.40
CA GLN A 75 12.55 8.31 -0.20
C GLN A 75 11.56 9.03 0.74
N ALA A 76 10.27 9.05 0.39
CA ALA A 76 9.18 9.77 1.09
C ALA A 76 8.96 9.38 2.55
#